data_AF-A0A661V0R4-F1
#
_entry.id   AF-A0A661V0R4-F1
#
_cell.length_a   1.000
_cell.length_b   1.000
_cell.length_c   1.000
_cell.angle_alpha   90.00
_cell.angle_beta   90.00
_cell.angle_gamma   90.00
#
_symmetry.space_group_name_H-M   'P 1'
#
loop_
_entity.id
_entity.type
_entity.pdbx_description
1 polymer ?
#
loop_
_entity_poly.entity_id
_entity_poly.type
_entity_poly.pdbx_seq_one_letter_code
_entity_poly.pdbx_strand_id
1 'polypeptide(L)'
;MEYTHITPRPVIHVDEEACGNAILCLKCVKACLEAGPNCIGFMNTEPPPVGENAPQRLEDIPHRIISTVMANCNGCGKCVEACSKGALTLEMPEPQLPAVIVQRSDIIFCAILKDGTRIFPRDD
;
A
#
# COMPACT_ATOMS: atom_id res chain seq x y z
N MET A 1 5.53 15.31 -11.79
CA MET A 1 5.95 16.00 -10.55
C MET A 1 6.95 15.08 -9.87
N GLU A 2 8.24 15.42 -9.87
CA GLU A 2 9.27 14.60 -9.22
C GLU A 2 9.29 14.91 -7.73
N TYR A 3 8.95 13.90 -6.92
CA TYR A 3 8.97 14.02 -5.47
C TYR A 3 10.39 13.75 -4.98
N THR A 4 11.12 14.79 -4.59
CA THR A 4 12.55 14.71 -4.25
C THR A 4 12.86 14.15 -2.86
N HIS A 5 11.85 13.95 -1.99
CA HIS A 5 12.03 13.54 -0.60
C HIS A 5 10.89 12.64 -0.12
N ILE A 6 10.88 11.37 -0.51
CA ILE A 6 9.92 10.37 -0.03
C ILE A 6 10.58 9.54 1.07
N THR A 7 9.93 9.39 2.23
CA THR A 7 10.37 8.42 3.24
C THR A 7 10.39 7.02 2.60
N PRO A 8 11.52 6.30 2.59
CA PRO A 8 11.59 4.97 2.00
C PRO A 8 10.55 4.06 2.66
N ARG A 9 9.58 3.60 1.86
CA ARG A 9 8.53 2.66 2.27
C ARG A 9 8.44 1.54 1.25
N PRO A 10 8.03 0.34 1.66
CA PRO A 10 7.67 -0.68 0.70
C PRO A 10 6.59 -0.17 -0.27
N VAL A 11 6.72 -0.52 -1.54
CA VAL A 11 5.75 -0.20 -2.58
C VAL A 11 5.18 -1.50 -3.11
N ILE A 12 3.85 -1.56 -3.24
CA ILE A 12 3.17 -2.66 -3.89
C ILE A 12 2.78 -2.19 -5.28
N HIS A 13 3.34 -2.81 -6.30
CA HIS A 13 2.93 -2.63 -7.68
C HIS A 13 1.86 -3.64 -8.02
N VAL A 14 0.84 -3.19 -8.73
CA VAL A 14 -0.28 -4.01 -9.19
C VAL A 14 -0.32 -3.97 -10.71
N ASP A 15 -0.19 -5.13 -11.33
CA ASP A 15 -0.53 -5.32 -12.74
C ASP A 15 -2.06 -5.46 -12.83
N GLU A 16 -2.74 -4.38 -13.22
CA GLU A 16 -4.21 -4.33 -13.27
C GLU A 16 -4.77 -5.29 -14.34
N GLU A 17 -4.04 -5.54 -15.43
CA GLU A 17 -4.45 -6.47 -16.48
C GLU A 17 -4.39 -7.91 -15.99
N ALA A 18 -3.27 -8.31 -15.39
CA ALA A 18 -3.12 -9.63 -14.79
C ALA A 18 -4.08 -9.84 -13.61
N CYS A 19 -4.36 -8.79 -12.83
CA CYS A 19 -5.30 -8.85 -11.71
C CYS A 19 -6.74 -9.05 -12.20
N GLY A 20 -7.16 -8.30 -13.21
CA GLY A 20 -8.54 -8.17 -13.64
C GLY A 20 -9.42 -7.54 -12.55
N ASN A 21 -10.67 -7.99 -12.44
CA ASN A 21 -11.59 -7.46 -11.42
C ASN A 21 -11.24 -8.00 -10.02
N ALA A 22 -10.71 -7.12 -9.15
CA ALA A 22 -10.18 -7.48 -7.83
C ALA A 22 -11.18 -8.22 -6.93
N ILE A 23 -12.47 -7.88 -7.02
CA ILE A 23 -13.54 -8.45 -6.19
C ILE A 23 -13.71 -9.97 -6.40
N LEU A 24 -13.24 -10.50 -7.53
CA LEU A 24 -13.36 -11.93 -7.85
C LEU A 24 -12.53 -12.84 -6.94
N CYS A 25 -11.56 -12.31 -6.18
CA CYS A 25 -10.78 -13.16 -5.26
C CYS A 25 -10.39 -12.51 -3.93
N LEU A 26 -9.94 -11.25 -3.92
CA LEU A 26 -9.45 -10.52 -2.74
C LEU A 26 -8.41 -11.26 -1.88
N LYS A 27 -7.69 -12.25 -2.42
CA LYS A 27 -6.73 -13.06 -1.65
C LYS A 27 -5.58 -12.22 -1.09
N CYS A 28 -5.06 -11.26 -1.86
CA CYS A 28 -4.00 -10.37 -1.41
C CYS A 28 -4.47 -9.40 -0.31
N VAL A 29 -5.70 -8.90 -0.39
CA VAL A 29 -6.34 -8.06 0.64
C VAL A 29 -6.46 -8.87 1.94
N LYS A 30 -7.05 -10.06 1.87
CA LYS A 30 -7.20 -10.96 3.01
C LYS A 30 -5.84 -11.30 3.64
N ALA A 31 -4.85 -11.67 2.84
CA ALA A 31 -3.52 -12.00 3.34
C ALA A 31 -2.83 -10.81 4.03
N CYS A 32 -3.01 -9.59 3.51
CA CYS A 32 -2.45 -8.39 4.13
C CYS A 32 -3.12 -8.06 5.47
N LEU A 33 -4.44 -8.27 5.57
CA LEU A 33 -5.19 -8.14 6.80
C LEU A 33 -4.73 -9.17 7.84
N GLU A 34 -4.67 -10.45 7.47
CA GLU A 34 -4.28 -11.55 8.37
C GLU A 34 -2.81 -11.46 8.82
N ALA A 35 -1.93 -10.93 7.99
CA ALA A 35 -0.54 -10.69 8.36
C ALA A 35 -0.37 -9.53 9.36
N GLY A 36 -1.37 -8.65 9.51
CA GLY A 36 -1.38 -7.52 10.44
C GLY A 36 -1.19 -6.11 9.83
N PRO A 37 -0.37 -5.88 8.78
CA PRO A 37 -0.16 -4.53 8.23
C PRO A 37 -1.42 -3.83 7.73
N ASN A 38 -2.39 -4.59 7.18
CA ASN A 38 -3.66 -4.07 6.65
C ASN A 38 -3.49 -2.85 5.72
N CYS A 39 -2.56 -2.96 4.76
CA CYS A 39 -2.20 -1.87 3.84
C CYS A 39 -2.80 -2.02 2.43
N ILE A 40 -3.56 -3.08 2.16
CA ILE A 40 -4.10 -3.37 0.83
C ILE A 40 -5.62 -3.46 0.91
N GLY A 41 -6.29 -2.78 0.00
CA GLY A 41 -7.74 -2.82 -0.18
C GLY A 41 -8.11 -2.94 -1.65
N PHE A 42 -9.38 -2.68 -1.95
CA PHE A 42 -9.87 -2.58 -3.31
C PHE A 42 -10.82 -1.39 -3.42
N MET A 43 -10.97 -0.86 -4.62
CA MET A 43 -11.94 0.18 -4.93
C MET A 43 -12.42 0.02 -6.36
N ASN A 44 -13.58 0.60 -6.67
CA ASN A 44 -14.06 0.70 -8.05
C ASN A 44 -13.02 1.49 -8.87
N THR A 45 -12.76 1.05 -10.10
CA THR A 45 -11.92 1.84 -11.02
C THR A 45 -12.63 3.12 -11.43
N GLU A 46 -13.95 3.05 -11.60
CA GLU A 46 -14.83 4.15 -11.98
C GLU A 46 -16.12 4.15 -11.13
N PRO A 47 -16.78 5.31 -10.95
CA PRO A 47 -18.10 5.37 -10.34
C PRO A 47 -19.12 4.56 -11.17
N PRO A 48 -19.89 3.64 -10.56
CA PRO A 48 -20.87 2.85 -11.30
C PRO A 48 -22.07 3.73 -11.71
N PRO A 49 -22.77 3.40 -12.81
CA PRO A 49 -24.01 4.07 -13.18
C PRO A 49 -25.09 3.89 -12.11
N VAL A 50 -26.01 4.84 -12.03
CA VAL A 50 -27.13 4.86 -11.08
C VAL A 50 -28.46 4.72 -11.81
N GLY A 51 -29.51 4.33 -11.08
CA GLY A 51 -30.88 4.19 -11.62
C GLY A 51 -31.10 2.86 -12.34
N GLU A 52 -31.87 2.88 -13.43
CA GLU A 52 -32.27 1.66 -14.18
C GLU A 52 -31.08 0.87 -14.76
N ASN A 53 -29.95 1.55 -15.01
CA ASN A 53 -28.72 0.93 -15.52
C ASN A 53 -27.74 0.54 -14.42
N ALA A 54 -28.13 0.60 -13.14
CA ALA A 54 -27.24 0.26 -12.04
C ALA A 54 -26.82 -1.22 -12.09
N PRO A 55 -25.54 -1.52 -11.81
CA PRO A 55 -25.06 -2.90 -11.74
C PRO A 55 -25.82 -3.64 -10.62
N GLN A 56 -26.20 -4.89 -10.91
CA GLN A 56 -26.96 -5.70 -9.96
C GLN A 56 -26.06 -6.46 -8.98
N ARG A 57 -24.76 -6.57 -9.31
CA ARG A 57 -23.76 -7.26 -8.49
C ARG A 57 -22.45 -6.47 -8.44
N LEU A 58 -21.66 -6.72 -7.41
CA LEU A 58 -20.33 -6.12 -7.29
C LEU A 58 -19.39 -6.64 -8.40
N GLU A 59 -19.52 -7.88 -8.83
CA GLU A 59 -18.67 -8.44 -9.90
C GLU A 59 -18.90 -7.78 -11.26
N ASP A 60 -20.03 -7.09 -11.44
CA ASP A 60 -20.35 -6.31 -12.65
C ASP A 60 -19.67 -4.93 -12.64
N ILE A 61 -19.10 -4.52 -11.51
CA ILE A 61 -18.34 -3.28 -11.36
C ILE A 61 -16.86 -3.62 -11.47
N PRO A 62 -16.08 -2.94 -12.33
CA PRO A 62 -14.64 -3.12 -12.35
C PRO A 62 -14.01 -2.57 -11.05
N HIS A 63 -13.29 -3.42 -10.32
CA HIS A 63 -12.53 -3.05 -9.14
C HIS A 63 -11.05 -3.29 -9.35
N ARG A 64 -10.23 -2.40 -8.79
CA ARG A 64 -8.78 -2.55 -8.71
C ARG A 64 -8.32 -2.68 -7.27
N ILE A 65 -7.12 -3.24 -7.11
CA ILE A 65 -6.41 -3.23 -5.83
C ILE A 65 -5.84 -1.83 -5.58
N ILE A 66 -5.84 -1.42 -4.32
CA ILE A 66 -5.14 -0.22 -3.86
C ILE A 66 -4.24 -0.55 -2.68
N SER A 67 -3.11 0.13 -2.61
CA SER A 67 -2.24 0.14 -1.44
C SER A 67 -2.40 1.46 -0.69
N THR A 68 -2.73 1.40 0.60
CA THR A 68 -2.94 2.55 1.47
C THR A 68 -2.11 2.40 2.75
N VAL A 69 -1.78 3.52 3.40
CA VAL A 69 -1.09 3.51 4.70
C VAL A 69 0.20 2.68 4.69
N MET A 70 0.99 2.75 3.62
CA MET A 70 2.22 1.95 3.44
C MET A 70 3.29 2.19 4.51
N ALA A 71 3.10 3.17 5.40
CA ALA A 71 3.89 3.30 6.63
C ALA A 71 3.74 2.11 7.59
N ASN A 72 2.63 1.36 7.52
CA ASN A 72 2.39 0.15 8.30
C ASN A 72 2.93 -1.11 7.60
N CYS A 73 3.32 -1.00 6.32
CA CYS A 73 3.81 -2.15 5.57
C CYS A 73 5.18 -2.55 6.10
N ASN A 74 5.29 -3.80 6.55
CA ASN A 74 6.54 -4.37 7.07
C ASN A 74 7.33 -5.15 6.00
N GLY A 75 6.89 -5.14 4.74
CA GLY A 75 7.56 -5.84 3.65
C GLY A 75 7.48 -7.37 3.72
N CYS A 76 6.54 -7.95 4.46
CA CYS A 76 6.47 -9.41 4.65
C CYS A 76 6.13 -10.24 3.40
N GLY A 77 5.71 -9.62 2.29
CA GLY A 77 5.45 -10.31 1.02
C GLY A 77 4.19 -11.20 0.97
N LYS A 78 3.43 -11.35 2.07
CA LYS A 78 2.28 -12.27 2.14
C LYS A 78 1.18 -12.00 1.10
N CYS A 79 0.98 -10.73 0.72
CA CYS A 79 0.05 -10.37 -0.35
C CYS A 79 0.49 -10.85 -1.74
N VAL A 80 1.81 -10.86 -2.00
CA VAL A 80 2.41 -11.36 -3.25
C VAL A 80 2.28 -12.89 -3.31
N GLU A 81 2.65 -13.58 -2.22
CA GLU A 81 2.50 -15.04 -2.10
C GLU A 81 1.04 -15.50 -2.31
N ALA A 82 0.08 -14.75 -1.78
CA ALA A 82 -1.35 -15.07 -1.89
C ALA A 82 -1.92 -14.85 -3.30
N CYS A 83 -1.24 -14.10 -4.17
CA CYS A 83 -1.74 -13.75 -5.49
C CYS A 83 -1.48 -14.88 -6.50
N SER A 84 -2.48 -15.75 -6.70
CA SER A 84 -2.40 -16.86 -7.65
C SER A 84 -2.26 -16.44 -9.12
N LYS A 85 -2.46 -15.15 -9.44
CA LYS A 85 -2.30 -14.61 -10.79
C LYS A 85 -0.93 -13.97 -11.02
N GLY A 86 -0.09 -13.84 -9.99
CA GLY A 86 1.19 -13.15 -10.09
C GLY A 86 1.07 -11.63 -10.34
N ALA A 87 -0.08 -11.03 -10.05
CA ALA A 87 -0.37 -9.63 -10.38
C ALA A 87 0.20 -8.61 -9.39
N LEU A 88 0.85 -9.04 -8.30
CA LEU A 88 1.43 -8.15 -7.28
C LEU A 88 2.94 -8.32 -7.24
N THR A 89 3.65 -7.19 -7.19
CA THR A 89 5.09 -7.15 -6.89
C THR A 89 5.34 -6.27 -5.67
N LEU A 90 6.22 -6.72 -4.78
CA LEU A 90 6.68 -5.96 -3.63
C LEU A 90 8.07 -5.40 -3.91
N GLU A 91 8.19 -4.08 -3.93
CA GLU A 91 9.45 -3.37 -4.00
C GLU A 91 9.83 -2.90 -2.60
N MET A 92 10.99 -3.36 -2.12
CA MET A 92 11.57 -2.86 -0.89
C MET A 92 12.41 -1.62 -1.22
N PRO A 93 12.26 -0.51 -0.49
CA PRO A 93 13.01 0.68 -0.76
C PRO A 93 14.49 0.45 -0.41
N GLU A 94 15.40 1.08 -1.15
CA GLU A 94 16.79 1.15 -0.74
C GLU A 94 16.88 1.90 0.60
N PRO A 95 17.50 1.30 1.63
CA PRO A 95 17.70 1.99 2.90
C PRO A 95 18.57 3.22 2.71
N GLN A 96 18.01 4.43 2.88
CA GLN A 96 18.80 5.66 2.82
C GLN A 96 19.75 5.81 4.02
N LEU A 97 19.51 5.05 5.10
CA LEU A 97 20.32 4.93 6.30
C LEU A 97 20.21 3.49 6.87
N PRO A 98 21.17 3.02 7.70
CA PRO A 98 21.06 1.74 8.40
C PRO A 98 19.79 1.70 9.27
N ALA A 99 19.02 0.61 9.20
CA ALA A 99 17.85 0.42 10.03
C ALA A 99 18.26 0.30 11.51
N VAL A 100 17.83 1.25 12.34
CA VAL A 100 17.95 1.13 13.80
C VAL A 100 16.78 0.31 14.31
N ILE A 101 17.04 -0.81 14.99
CA ILE A 101 16.02 -1.62 15.64
C ILE A 101 15.58 -0.90 16.92
N VAL A 102 14.39 -0.30 16.92
CA VAL A 102 13.82 0.38 18.10
C VAL A 102 12.83 -0.57 18.77
N GLN A 103 13.09 -0.94 20.03
CA GLN A 103 12.37 -1.99 20.76
C GLN A 103 11.04 -1.56 21.41
N ARG A 104 10.57 -0.33 21.23
CA ARG A 104 9.30 0.15 21.82
C ARG A 104 8.50 0.98 20.81
N SER A 105 7.19 0.71 20.77
CA SER A 105 6.16 1.53 20.14
C SER A 105 6.34 2.99 20.63
N ASP A 106 6.34 4.03 19.80
CA ASP A 106 5.27 4.52 18.92
C ASP A 106 5.93 5.47 17.89
N ILE A 107 5.68 5.34 16.60
CA ILE A 107 6.08 6.24 15.48
C ILE A 107 7.25 7.23 15.73
N ILE A 108 8.42 6.97 15.14
CA ILE A 108 9.48 7.99 15.01
C ILE A 108 9.30 8.74 13.69
N PHE A 109 8.75 9.95 13.74
CA PHE A 109 8.88 10.89 12.64
C PHE A 109 10.34 11.35 12.58
N CYS A 110 11.06 11.04 11.49
CA CYS A 110 12.37 11.60 11.22
C CYS A 110 12.25 13.13 11.09
N ALA A 111 12.32 13.83 12.22
CA ALA A 111 12.33 15.27 12.26
C ALA A 111 13.73 15.84 12.01
N ILE A 112 14.75 15.00 11.79
CA ILE A 112 16.15 15.41 11.59
C ILE A 112 16.71 14.74 10.33
N LEU A 113 17.19 15.55 9.39
CA LEU A 113 17.84 15.14 8.13
C LEU A 113 19.31 14.75 8.34
N LYS A 114 19.93 14.17 7.30
CA LYS A 114 21.33 13.70 7.29
C LYS A 114 22.36 14.81 7.59
N ASP A 115 22.03 16.04 7.24
CA ASP A 115 22.83 17.24 7.49
C ASP A 115 22.58 17.85 8.89
N GLY A 116 21.73 17.23 9.70
CA GLY A 116 21.32 17.71 11.02
C GLY A 116 20.13 18.68 11.00
N THR A 117 19.56 18.99 9.84
CA THR A 117 18.46 19.94 9.70
C THR A 117 17.16 19.40 10.30
N ARG A 118 16.49 20.22 11.13
CA ARG A 118 15.19 19.88 11.72
C ARG A 118 14.04 20.22 10.76
N ILE A 119 13.21 19.25 10.41
CA ILE A 119 12.08 19.41 9.45
C ILE A 119 10.86 20.06 10.12
N PHE A 120 10.72 19.93 11.44
CA PHE A 120 9.72 20.62 12.25
C PHE A 120 10.44 21.48 13.29
N PRO A 121 10.83 22.72 12.98
CA PRO A 121 11.24 23.65 14.02
C PRO A 121 10.02 23.84 14.94
N ARG A 122 10.13 23.39 16.19
CA ARG A 122 9.33 23.96 17.26
C ARG A 122 10.14 25.14 17.76
N ASP A 123 9.58 26.33 17.67
CA ASP A 123 10.09 27.48 18.39
C ASP A 123 9.98 27.12 19.88
N ASP A 124 11.14 26.97 20.53
CA ASP A 124 11.26 27.01 21.98
C ASP A 124 11.18 28.46 22.50
#